data_AF-A0A960P5R1-F1
#
_entry.id   AF-A0A960P5R1-F1
#
_cell.length_a   1.000
_cell.length_b   1.000
_cell.length_c   1.000
_cell.angle_alpha   90.00
_cell.angle_beta   90.00
_cell.angle_gamma   90.00
#
_symmetry.space_group_name_H-M   'P 1'
#
loop_
_entity.id
_entity.type
_entity.pdbx_description
1 polymer ?
#
loop_
_entity_poly.entity_id
_entity_poly.type
_entity_poly.pdbx_seq_one_letter_code
_entity_poly.pdbx_strand_id
1 'polypeptide(L)' 'LLVADAELGTINAVRLSVAALATATAAPVLVLLNRYDGGVDLHRRNRAWLGARDGYAVATDVVGALAWLDALPS' A
#
# COMPACT_ATOMS: atom_id res chain seq x y z
N LEU A 1 -4.09 8.35 -1.56
CA LEU A 1 -3.76 7.07 -2.21
C LEU A 1 -2.30 7.11 -2.65
N LEU A 2 -1.49 6.12 -2.25
CA LEU A 2 -0.11 5.93 -2.69
C LEU A 2 -0.06 4.69 -3.60
N VAL A 3 0.35 4.86 -4.85
CA VAL A 3 0.50 3.74 -5.80
C VAL A 3 1.98 3.37 -5.89
N ALA A 4 2.28 2.08 -5.74
CA ALA A 4 3.63 1.54 -5.84
C ALA A 4 3.60 0.20 -6.58
N ASP A 5 4.66 -0.15 -7.31
CA ASP A 5 4.78 -1.50 -7.89
C ASP A 5 5.01 -2.56 -6.79
N ALA A 6 4.71 -3.83 -7.07
CA ALA A 6 4.87 -4.91 -6.09
C ALA A 6 6.30 -5.52 -6.05
N GLU A 7 7.27 -4.90 -6.70
CA GLU A 7 8.62 -5.43 -6.98
C GLU A 7 9.65 -5.17 -5.87
N LEU A 8 10.93 -5.50 -6.13
CA LEU A 8 12.03 -5.23 -5.20
C LEU A 8 12.16 -3.74 -4.92
N GLY A 9 12.47 -3.40 -3.66
CA GLY A 9 12.57 -2.02 -3.21
C GLY A 9 11.24 -1.39 -2.81
N THR A 10 10.09 -2.02 -3.09
CA THR A 10 8.78 -1.42 -2.78
C THR A 10 8.60 -1.10 -1.30
N ILE A 11 9.08 -1.96 -0.40
CA ILE A 11 8.99 -1.71 1.05
C ILE A 11 9.69 -0.40 1.42
N ASN A 12 10.90 -0.18 0.90
CA ASN A 12 11.65 1.04 1.19
C ASN A 12 10.99 2.27 0.57
N ALA A 13 10.56 2.18 -0.69
CA ALA A 13 9.88 3.27 -1.39
C ALA A 13 8.59 3.68 -0.64
N VAL A 14 7.75 2.71 -0.27
CA VAL A 14 6.51 2.96 0.48
C VAL A 14 6.81 3.62 1.82
N ARG A 15 7.77 3.11 2.60
CA ARG A 15 8.13 3.71 3.91
C ARG A 15 8.57 5.16 3.78
N LEU A 16 9.43 5.47 2.82
CA LEU A 16 9.90 6.83 2.58
C LEU A 16 8.76 7.76 2.15
N SER A 17 7.91 7.30 1.23
CA SER A 17 6.76 8.08 0.78
C SER A 17 5.72 8.31 1.88
N VAL A 18 5.40 7.28 2.68
CA VAL A 18 4.47 7.41 3.81
C VAL A 18 5.03 8.37 4.86
N ALA A 19 6.32 8.28 5.19
CA ALA A 19 6.95 9.20 6.12
C ALA A 19 6.87 10.66 5.63
N ALA A 20 7.10 10.90 4.34
CA ALA A 20 6.98 12.23 3.75
C ALA A 20 5.51 12.72 3.71
N LEU A 21 4.55 11.84 3.45
CA LEU A 21 3.13 12.21 3.49
C LEU A 21 2.67 12.56 4.91
N ALA A 22 3.17 11.84 5.91
CA ALA A 22 2.84 12.09 7.31
C ALA A 22 3.28 13.48 7.80
N THR A 23 4.30 14.09 7.18
CA THR A 23 4.69 15.48 7.49
C THR A 23 3.85 16.52 6.75
N ALA A 24 3.15 16.13 5.68
CA ALA A 24 2.38 17.04 4.83
C ALA A 24 0.87 17.01 5.13
N THR A 25 0.34 15.90 5.64
CA THR A 25 -1.09 15.72 5.92
C THR A 25 -1.36 14.67 6.99
N ALA A 26 -2.48 14.81 7.69
CA ALA A 26 -3.00 13.81 8.63
C ALA A 26 -3.95 12.79 7.98
N ALA A 27 -4.19 12.89 6.66
CA ALA A 27 -5.08 11.99 5.95
C ALA A 27 -4.53 10.54 5.98
N PRO A 28 -5.41 9.53 6.13
CA PRO A 28 -4.99 8.13 6.10
C PRO A 28 -4.43 7.76 4.72
N VAL A 29 -3.38 6.92 4.71
CA VAL A 29 -2.72 6.46 3.48
C VAL A 29 -3.09 5.00 3.19
N LEU A 30 -3.70 4.77 2.03
CA LEU A 30 -3.79 3.45 1.40
C LEU A 30 -2.64 3.26 0.41
N VAL A 31 -1.96 2.12 0.50
CA VAL A 31 -0.97 1.66 -0.47
C VAL A 31 -1.65 0.74 -1.48
N LEU A 32 -1.67 1.10 -2.75
CA LEU A 32 -2.09 0.22 -3.83
C LEU A 32 -0.86 -0.38 -4.50
N LEU A 33 -0.67 -1.70 -4.37
CA LEU A 33 0.36 -2.44 -5.08
C LEU A 33 -0.10 -2.67 -6.53
N ASN A 34 0.34 -1.79 -7.42
CA ASN A 34 0.05 -1.85 -8.83
C ASN A 34 0.64 -3.12 -9.47
N ARG A 35 -0.08 -3.69 -10.44
CA ARG A 35 0.30 -4.93 -11.16
C ARG A 35 0.63 -6.10 -10.21
N TYR A 36 0.01 -6.11 -9.04
CA TYR A 36 0.16 -7.21 -8.11
C TYR A 36 -0.26 -8.52 -8.75
N ASP A 37 0.56 -9.55 -8.54
CA ASP A 37 0.31 -10.91 -8.99
C ASP A 37 0.52 -11.85 -7.81
N GLY A 38 -0.57 -12.52 -7.39
CA GLY A 38 -0.56 -13.47 -6.29
C GLY A 38 0.25 -14.74 -6.58
N GLY A 39 0.56 -15.04 -7.84
CA GLY A 39 1.46 -16.12 -8.23
C GLY A 39 2.93 -15.84 -7.90
N VAL A 40 3.34 -14.56 -7.84
CA VAL A 40 4.72 -14.15 -7.60
C VAL A 40 5.02 -14.11 -6.10
N ASP A 41 5.96 -14.93 -5.64
CA ASP A 41 6.30 -15.04 -4.21
C ASP A 41 6.77 -13.71 -3.61
N LEU A 42 7.57 -12.95 -4.37
CA LEU A 42 8.04 -11.64 -3.95
C LEU A 42 6.88 -10.67 -3.68
N HIS A 43 5.87 -10.64 -4.56
CA HIS A 43 4.70 -9.77 -4.41
C HIS A 43 3.94 -10.11 -3.12
N ARG A 44 3.70 -11.41 -2.87
CA ARG A 44 3.06 -11.87 -1.64
C ARG A 44 3.84 -11.46 -0.39
N ARG A 45 5.16 -11.62 -0.40
CA ARG A 45 6.02 -11.21 0.74
C ARG A 45 6.00 -9.72 0.97
N ASN A 46 6.07 -8.92 -0.09
CA ASN A 46 5.98 -7.46 -0.01
C ASN A 46 4.63 -7.02 0.58
N ARG A 47 3.51 -7.57 0.09
CA ARG A 47 2.17 -7.30 0.65
C ARG A 47 2.09 -7.69 2.13
N ALA A 48 2.55 -8.90 2.47
CA ALA A 48 2.51 -9.40 3.84
C ALA A 48 3.36 -8.54 4.78
N TRP A 49 4.53 -8.09 4.33
CA TRP A 49 5.39 -7.21 5.13
C TRP A 49 4.75 -5.84 5.35
N LEU A 50 4.30 -5.18 4.27
CA LEU A 50 3.67 -3.86 4.36
C LEU A 50 2.41 -3.88 5.23
N GLY A 51 1.57 -4.91 5.09
CA GLY A 51 0.34 -5.05 5.87
C GLY A 51 0.57 -5.55 7.29
N ALA A 52 1.12 -6.74 7.44
CA ALA A 52 1.19 -7.41 8.74
C ALA A 52 2.34 -6.93 9.63
N ARG A 53 3.46 -6.49 9.04
CA ARG A 53 4.63 -6.06 9.81
C ARG A 53 4.69 -4.54 9.99
N ASP A 54 4.41 -3.77 8.95
CA ASP A 54 4.43 -2.31 9.02
C ASP A 54 3.06 -1.70 9.38
N GLY A 55 1.97 -2.48 9.27
CA GLY A 55 0.63 -2.02 9.65
C GLY A 55 -0.06 -1.11 8.62
N TYR A 56 0.45 -1.03 7.39
CA TYR A 56 -0.17 -0.20 6.36
C TYR A 56 -1.47 -0.80 5.84
N ALA A 57 -2.42 0.06 5.47
CA ALA A 57 -3.54 -0.36 4.63
C ALA A 57 -3.01 -0.68 3.22
N VAL A 58 -3.26 -1.89 2.72
CA VAL A 58 -2.75 -2.35 1.43
C VAL A 58 -3.87 -2.94 0.57
N ALA A 59 -4.04 -2.41 -0.62
CA ALA A 59 -4.85 -2.97 -1.70
C ALA A 59 -3.95 -3.51 -2.82
N THR A 60 -4.45 -4.47 -3.60
CA THR A 60 -3.71 -5.09 -4.73
C THR A 60 -4.40 -4.92 -6.08
N ASP A 61 -5.59 -4.33 -6.05
CA ASP A 61 -6.41 -4.05 -7.21
C ASP A 61 -7.26 -2.81 -6.92
N VAL A 62 -7.88 -2.30 -7.98
CA VAL A 62 -8.71 -1.09 -7.91
C VAL A 62 -9.98 -1.33 -7.09
N VAL A 63 -10.54 -2.55 -7.11
CA VAL A 63 -11.78 -2.86 -6.39
C VAL A 63 -11.56 -2.77 -4.88
N GLY A 64 -10.49 -3.38 -4.36
CA GLY A 64 -10.10 -3.27 -2.97
C GLY A 64 -9.72 -1.84 -2.58
N ALA A 65 -9.14 -1.07 -3.51
CA ALA A 65 -8.84 0.34 -3.25
C ALA A 65 -10.10 1.21 -3.12
N LEU A 66 -11.08 1.01 -4.01
CA LEU A 66 -12.36 1.69 -3.94
C LEU A 66 -13.11 1.34 -2.66
N ALA A 67 -13.19 0.05 -2.31
CA ALA A 67 -13.84 -0.40 -1.08
C ALA A 67 -13.24 0.23 0.18
N TRP A 68 -11.92 0.47 0.20
CA TRP A 68 -11.27 1.17 1.31
C TRP A 68 -11.62 2.67 1.34
N LEU A 69 -11.66 3.33 0.18
CA LEU A 69 -12.00 4.75 0.09
C LEU A 69 -13.45 5.01 0.50
N ASP A 70 -14.38 4.14 0.09
CA ASP A 70 -15.80 4.23 0.44
C ASP A 70 -16.05 3.99 1.94
N ALA A 71 -15.12 3.34 2.63
CA ALA A 71 -15.18 3.10 4.07
C ALA A 71 -14.61 4.24 4.94
N LEU A 72 -14.00 5.27 4.32
CA LEU A 72 -13.51 6.42 5.07
C LEU A 72 -14.68 7.30 5.55
N PRO A 73 -14.64 7.80 6.79
CA PRO A 73 -15.63 8.75 7.26
C PRO A 73 -15.52 10.06 6.47
N SER A 74 -16.67 10.58 6.06
CA SER A 74 -16.86 11.86 5.35
C SER A 74 -16.59 13.07 6.24
#